data_AF-A0A3A8QL33-F1
#
_entry.id   AF-A0A3A8QL33-F1
#
_cell.length_a   1.000
_cell.length_b   1.000
_cell.length_c   1.000
_cell.angle_alpha   90.00
_cell.angle_beta   90.00
_cell.angle_gamma   90.00
#
_symmetry.space_group_name_H-M   'P 1'
#
loop_
_entity.id
_entity.type
_entity.pdbx_description
1 polymer ?
#
loop_
_entity_poly.entity_id
_entity_poly.type
_entity_poly.pdbx_seq_one_letter_code
_entity_poly.pdbx_strand_id
1 'polypeptide(L)'
;MTLVARGRMPQLWGMRIARILTVAALLAGGSAVAKKNDTVELRTPGTTVRASVDAQGLQGPEVKLRMTDSALQGQAFERPVDLKLSDQRIQGTVDQKPVDLTVRERPEVVEMMGTFAGQPSSLTLSPDALTGSVGPCGYNLIIERDRKHYRGTRACGDQRENDVFLAIPKPLEQESASGRMAALSVLLSQP
;
A
#
# COMPACT_ATOMS: atom_id res chain seq x y z
N MET A 1 42.69 64.84 33.81
CA MET A 1 43.60 64.97 34.97
C MET A 1 43.26 63.89 35.98
N THR A 2 44.32 63.19 36.37
CA THR A 2 44.50 62.12 37.37
C THR A 2 44.01 62.47 38.79
N LEU A 3 43.56 61.46 39.56
CA LEU A 3 44.12 60.97 40.85
C LEU A 3 43.15 59.90 41.44
N VAL A 4 43.54 58.64 41.75
CA VAL A 4 44.29 58.15 42.96
C VAL A 4 43.42 58.27 44.22
N ALA A 5 43.20 57.31 45.14
CA ALA A 5 43.76 55.99 45.42
C ALA A 5 42.92 55.25 46.50
N ARG A 6 43.05 53.91 46.48
CA ARG A 6 43.29 52.94 47.58
C ARG A 6 42.45 52.95 48.88
N GLY A 7 41.99 51.73 49.19
CA GLY A 7 42.27 51.03 50.45
C GLY A 7 41.07 50.22 50.96
N ARG A 8 41.17 49.06 51.61
CA ARG A 8 42.24 48.08 51.90
C ARG A 8 41.54 46.94 52.69
N MET A 9 41.58 45.70 52.18
CA MET A 9 41.65 44.36 52.86
C MET A 9 40.74 44.02 54.08
N PRO A 10 40.70 42.77 54.61
CA PRO A 10 41.17 41.48 54.11
C PRO A 10 40.13 40.32 54.22
N GLN A 11 40.58 39.18 53.70
CA GLN A 11 40.14 37.79 53.86
C GLN A 11 39.60 37.40 55.25
N LEU A 12 38.69 36.43 55.28
CA LEU A 12 38.87 35.21 56.08
C LEU A 12 37.95 34.06 55.63
N TRP A 13 38.52 32.86 55.78
CA TRP A 13 38.05 31.53 55.45
C TRP A 13 36.58 31.18 55.77
N GLY A 14 36.02 30.31 54.92
CA GLY A 14 34.85 29.52 55.26
C GLY A 14 34.50 28.49 54.17
N MET A 15 35.30 27.42 54.05
CA MET A 15 34.91 26.22 53.31
C MET A 15 33.61 25.65 53.91
N ARG A 16 32.51 25.69 53.15
CA ARG A 16 31.38 24.77 53.33
C ARG A 16 30.92 24.24 51.98
N ILE A 17 31.19 22.97 51.81
CA ILE A 17 30.77 22.05 50.76
C ILE A 17 29.24 22.06 50.63
N ALA A 18 28.72 22.28 49.43
CA ALA A 18 27.36 21.92 49.03
C ALA A 18 27.39 21.57 47.54
N ARG A 19 27.60 20.29 47.20
CA ARG A 19 26.55 19.32 46.82
C ARG A 19 25.65 19.77 45.65
N ILE A 20 25.92 19.11 44.52
CA ILE A 20 24.96 18.45 43.61
C ILE A 20 24.15 19.38 42.69
N LEU A 21 24.27 19.14 41.38
CA LEU A 21 23.15 18.79 40.49
C LEU A 21 23.72 18.27 39.16
N THR A 22 23.95 16.96 39.10
CA THR A 22 24.13 16.21 37.86
C THR A 22 22.77 16.15 37.17
N VAL A 23 22.57 16.93 36.11
CA VAL A 23 21.40 16.81 35.23
C VAL A 23 21.61 15.59 34.34
N ALA A 24 20.94 14.49 34.69
CA ALA A 24 20.82 13.33 33.83
C ALA A 24 19.96 13.71 32.62
N ALA A 25 20.58 13.86 31.45
CA ALA A 25 19.88 13.96 30.19
C ALA A 25 19.24 12.59 29.88
N LEU A 26 17.98 12.42 30.26
CA LEU A 26 17.13 11.33 29.80
C LEU A 26 16.93 11.52 28.29
N LEU A 27 17.74 10.82 27.49
CA LEU A 27 17.41 10.51 26.12
C LEU A 27 16.16 9.61 26.15
N ALA A 28 14.99 10.25 26.17
CA ALA A 28 13.75 9.61 25.80
C ALA A 28 13.86 9.24 24.32
N GLY A 29 14.50 8.10 24.05
CA GLY A 29 14.44 7.43 22.76
C GLY A 29 13.01 7.02 22.53
N GLY A 30 12.21 7.94 21.99
CA GLY A 30 10.93 7.62 21.40
C GLY A 30 11.20 6.55 20.36
N SER A 31 10.82 5.32 20.68
CA SER A 31 10.78 4.25 19.70
C SER A 31 9.76 4.72 18.67
N ALA A 32 10.23 5.27 17.56
CA ALA A 32 9.40 5.46 16.39
C ALA A 32 8.95 4.06 15.99
N VAL A 33 7.75 3.69 16.43
CA VAL A 33 7.07 2.49 15.97
C VAL A 33 6.93 2.70 14.46
N ALA A 34 7.78 2.04 13.68
CA ALA A 34 7.67 2.01 12.24
C ALA A 34 6.29 1.44 11.94
N LYS A 35 5.36 2.30 11.53
CA LYS A 35 4.00 1.91 11.13
C LYS A 35 4.18 0.86 10.03
N LYS A 36 3.67 -0.34 10.25
CA LYS A 36 3.68 -1.42 9.25
C LYS A 36 3.07 -0.84 7.97
N ASN A 37 3.86 -0.78 6.90
CA ASN A 37 3.41 -0.24 5.62
C ASN A 37 2.47 -1.27 4.98
N ASP A 38 1.18 -1.11 5.21
CA ASP A 38 0.13 -1.86 4.54
C ASP A 38 -0.05 -1.26 3.14
N THR A 39 0.95 -1.48 2.28
CA THR A 39 0.99 -0.95 0.91
C THR A 39 0.81 -2.10 -0.08
N VAL A 40 -0.15 -1.94 -0.99
CA VAL A 40 -0.21 -2.74 -2.20
C VAL A 40 0.73 -2.11 -3.23
N GLU A 41 1.56 -2.93 -3.84
CA GLU A 41 2.56 -2.48 -4.81
C GLU A 41 2.53 -3.38 -6.04
N LEU A 42 2.33 -2.78 -7.20
CA LEU A 42 2.59 -3.39 -8.50
C LEU A 42 3.82 -2.69 -9.09
N ARG A 43 4.85 -3.45 -9.39
CA ARG A 43 6.06 -2.95 -10.03
C ARG A 43 6.32 -3.72 -11.32
N THR A 44 6.47 -2.99 -12.41
CA THR A 44 6.90 -3.50 -13.70
C THR A 44 8.21 -2.80 -14.11
N PRO A 45 8.89 -3.23 -15.18
CA PRO A 45 10.07 -2.52 -15.68
C PRO A 45 9.79 -1.06 -16.05
N GLY A 46 8.57 -0.74 -16.51
CA GLY A 46 8.19 0.61 -16.94
C GLY A 46 7.57 1.49 -15.85
N THR A 47 7.01 0.90 -14.79
CA THR A 47 6.25 1.67 -13.79
C THR A 47 6.24 1.05 -12.40
N THR A 48 5.93 1.86 -11.39
CA THR A 48 5.65 1.38 -10.03
C THR A 48 4.41 2.08 -9.52
N VAL A 49 3.37 1.29 -9.24
CA VAL A 49 2.14 1.75 -8.61
C VAL A 49 2.16 1.33 -7.15
N ARG A 50 1.94 2.29 -6.25
CA ARG A 50 1.81 2.02 -4.81
C ARG A 50 0.57 2.68 -4.26
N ALA A 51 -0.17 1.95 -3.43
CA ALA A 51 -1.26 2.51 -2.64
C ALA A 51 -1.21 1.96 -1.22
N SER A 52 -1.30 2.83 -0.21
CA SER A 52 -1.63 2.40 1.15
C SER A 52 -3.05 1.85 1.19
N VAL A 53 -3.25 0.77 1.94
CA VAL A 53 -4.52 0.12 2.18
C VAL A 53 -4.89 0.35 3.64
N ASP A 54 -6.01 1.02 3.86
CA ASP A 54 -6.59 1.26 5.17
C ASP A 54 -8.10 1.02 5.16
N ALA A 55 -8.78 1.32 6.27
CA ALA A 55 -10.21 1.10 6.43
C ALA A 55 -11.07 1.95 5.47
N GLN A 56 -10.50 2.96 4.81
CA GLN A 56 -11.20 3.81 3.85
C GLN A 56 -10.99 3.32 2.41
N GLY A 57 -9.97 2.52 2.15
CA GLY A 57 -9.69 1.92 0.85
C GLY A 57 -8.22 2.04 0.46
N LEU A 58 -7.98 2.39 -0.82
CA LEU A 58 -6.64 2.46 -1.41
C LEU A 58 -6.27 3.92 -1.71
N GLN A 59 -5.14 4.37 -1.17
CA GLN A 59 -4.65 5.75 -1.34
C GLN A 59 -3.20 5.77 -1.82
N GLY A 60 -2.94 6.46 -2.92
CA GLY A 60 -1.65 6.61 -3.56
C GLY A 60 -1.67 7.74 -4.60
N PRO A 61 -0.53 8.01 -5.26
CA PRO A 61 -0.44 9.07 -6.27
C PRO A 61 -1.36 8.82 -7.47
N GLU A 62 -1.37 7.58 -7.97
CA GLU A 62 -2.17 7.17 -9.14
C GLU A 62 -3.51 6.53 -8.76
N VAL A 63 -3.74 6.25 -7.47
CA VAL A 63 -4.90 5.46 -7.00
C VAL A 63 -5.54 6.16 -5.80
N LYS A 64 -6.82 6.51 -5.93
CA LYS A 64 -7.65 7.10 -4.87
C LYS A 64 -9.00 6.41 -4.91
N LEU A 65 -9.08 5.28 -4.23
CA LEU A 65 -10.28 4.43 -4.21
C LEU A 65 -10.80 4.34 -2.80
N ARG A 66 -12.08 4.67 -2.62
CA ARG A 66 -12.83 4.36 -1.43
C ARG A 66 -13.39 2.95 -1.56
N MET A 67 -13.14 2.12 -0.56
CA MET A 67 -13.66 0.76 -0.49
C MET A 67 -14.61 0.63 0.69
N THR A 68 -15.71 -0.07 0.45
CA THR A 68 -16.73 -0.43 1.44
C THR A 68 -17.19 -1.85 1.13
N ASP A 69 -17.94 -2.48 2.03
CA ASP A 69 -18.47 -3.84 1.84
C ASP A 69 -19.28 -4.01 0.53
N SER A 70 -19.86 -2.94 -0.01
CA SER A 70 -20.74 -2.97 -1.18
C SER A 70 -20.26 -2.17 -2.37
N ALA A 71 -19.10 -1.51 -2.30
CA ALA A 71 -18.63 -0.64 -3.38
C ALA A 71 -17.12 -0.37 -3.35
N LEU A 72 -16.56 -0.20 -4.55
CA LEU A 72 -15.21 0.34 -4.79
C LEU A 72 -15.33 1.52 -5.76
N GLN A 73 -15.05 2.73 -5.29
CA GLN A 73 -15.33 3.97 -6.02
C GLN A 73 -14.19 4.98 -5.93
N GLY A 74 -14.00 5.78 -6.98
CA GLY A 74 -13.03 6.87 -6.98
C GLY A 74 -12.30 6.98 -8.30
N GLN A 75 -10.97 7.06 -8.26
CA GLN A 75 -10.13 7.18 -9.45
C GLN A 75 -8.90 6.30 -9.35
N ALA A 76 -8.52 5.70 -10.47
CA ALA A 76 -7.24 5.00 -10.62
C ALA A 76 -6.68 5.24 -12.03
N PHE A 77 -5.42 5.64 -12.12
CA PHE A 77 -4.76 5.97 -13.39
C PHE A 77 -5.54 7.01 -14.20
N GLU A 78 -6.02 8.06 -13.53
CA GLU A 78 -6.88 9.12 -14.10
C GLU A 78 -8.23 8.64 -14.66
N ARG A 79 -8.58 7.36 -14.46
CA ARG A 79 -9.85 6.77 -14.87
C ARG A 79 -10.83 6.71 -13.71
N PRO A 80 -12.08 7.15 -13.89
CA PRO A 80 -13.11 6.99 -12.87
C PRO A 80 -13.44 5.50 -12.67
N VAL A 81 -13.61 5.12 -11.41
CA VAL A 81 -14.00 3.76 -10.99
C VAL A 81 -15.29 3.88 -10.20
N ASP A 82 -16.32 3.13 -10.62
CA ASP A 82 -17.57 3.01 -9.88
C ASP A 82 -18.05 1.56 -9.97
N LEU A 83 -17.71 0.77 -8.95
CA LEU A 83 -18.02 -0.65 -8.87
C LEU A 83 -18.91 -0.91 -7.65
N LYS A 84 -19.95 -1.71 -7.87
CA LYS A 84 -20.78 -2.34 -6.85
C LYS A 84 -20.25 -3.73 -6.57
N LEU A 85 -20.17 -4.07 -5.30
CA LEU A 85 -19.68 -5.33 -4.79
C LEU A 85 -20.84 -6.09 -4.15
N SER A 86 -20.89 -7.38 -4.45
CA SER A 86 -21.75 -8.37 -3.80
C SER A 86 -20.95 -9.66 -3.64
N ASP A 87 -21.41 -10.59 -2.81
CA ASP A 87 -20.66 -11.79 -2.43
C ASP A 87 -19.99 -12.54 -3.59
N GLN A 88 -20.65 -12.59 -4.76
CA GLN A 88 -20.18 -13.35 -5.92
C GLN A 88 -20.17 -12.54 -7.21
N ARG A 89 -20.31 -11.21 -7.14
CA ARG A 89 -20.40 -10.38 -8.34
C ARG A 89 -19.83 -8.99 -8.13
N ILE A 90 -19.09 -8.50 -9.12
CA ILE A 90 -18.59 -7.13 -9.23
C ILE A 90 -19.20 -6.53 -10.49
N GLN A 91 -19.92 -5.42 -10.37
CA GLN A 91 -20.58 -4.76 -11.50
C GLN A 91 -20.38 -3.25 -11.48
N GLY A 92 -20.35 -2.62 -12.64
CA GLY A 92 -20.29 -1.17 -12.73
C GLY A 92 -19.46 -0.71 -13.91
N THR A 93 -18.61 0.30 -13.69
CA THR A 93 -17.76 0.84 -14.75
C THR A 93 -16.35 1.20 -14.28
N VAL A 94 -15.42 1.11 -15.22
CA VAL A 94 -14.10 1.73 -15.16
C VAL A 94 -13.93 2.51 -16.45
N ASP A 95 -13.69 3.82 -16.35
CA ASP A 95 -13.60 4.71 -17.52
C ASP A 95 -14.82 4.63 -18.44
N GLN A 96 -16.02 4.58 -17.85
CA GLN A 96 -17.31 4.40 -18.56
C GLN A 96 -17.47 3.04 -19.29
N LYS A 97 -16.47 2.16 -19.23
CA LYS A 97 -16.52 0.83 -19.82
C LYS A 97 -17.10 -0.16 -18.82
N PRO A 98 -17.94 -1.11 -19.28
CA PRO A 98 -18.66 -2.01 -18.37
C PRO A 98 -17.71 -2.95 -17.64
N VAL A 99 -18.02 -3.19 -16.38
CA VAL A 99 -17.49 -4.27 -15.55
C VAL A 99 -18.65 -5.17 -15.17
N ASP A 100 -18.50 -6.46 -15.43
CA ASP A 100 -19.36 -7.52 -14.93
C ASP A 100 -18.53 -8.78 -14.73
N LEU A 101 -18.17 -9.06 -13.48
CA LEU A 101 -17.35 -10.19 -13.09
C LEU A 101 -18.13 -11.05 -12.10
N THR A 102 -18.07 -12.36 -12.29
CA THR A 102 -18.45 -13.34 -11.28
C THR A 102 -17.24 -13.71 -10.45
N VAL A 103 -17.40 -13.78 -9.13
CA VAL A 103 -16.35 -14.15 -8.17
C VAL A 103 -16.70 -15.48 -7.52
N ARG A 104 -15.73 -16.38 -7.44
CA ARG A 104 -15.84 -17.69 -6.79
C ARG A 104 -14.73 -17.84 -5.78
N GLU A 105 -15.11 -18.04 -4.53
CA GLU A 105 -14.18 -18.32 -3.44
C GLU A 105 -14.23 -19.82 -3.09
N ARG A 106 -13.04 -20.41 -3.00
CA ARG A 106 -12.77 -21.76 -2.49
C ARG A 106 -11.71 -21.62 -1.39
N PRO A 107 -11.45 -22.67 -0.60
CA PRO A 107 -10.38 -22.62 0.38
C PRO A 107 -9.08 -22.11 -0.25
N GLU A 108 -8.61 -20.96 0.25
CA GLU A 108 -7.39 -20.25 -0.15
C GLU A 108 -7.34 -19.73 -1.60
N VAL A 109 -8.32 -20.03 -2.45
CA VAL A 109 -8.33 -19.67 -3.86
C VAL A 109 -9.53 -18.79 -4.17
N VAL A 110 -9.28 -17.64 -4.80
CA VAL A 110 -10.34 -16.79 -5.35
C VAL A 110 -10.15 -16.64 -6.84
N GLU A 111 -11.23 -16.89 -7.57
CA GLU A 111 -11.30 -16.75 -9.02
C GLU A 111 -12.31 -15.68 -9.37
N MET A 112 -12.01 -14.91 -10.40
CA MET A 112 -13.00 -14.08 -11.07
C MET A 112 -13.02 -14.37 -12.57
N MET A 113 -14.17 -14.17 -13.19
CA MET A 113 -14.33 -14.31 -14.64
C MET A 113 -15.46 -13.42 -15.13
N GLY A 114 -15.29 -12.83 -16.31
CA GLY A 114 -16.32 -12.05 -16.99
C GLY A 114 -15.71 -10.96 -17.85
N THR A 115 -16.25 -9.74 -17.73
CA THR A 115 -15.79 -8.56 -18.45
C THR A 115 -15.27 -7.51 -17.47
N PHE A 116 -14.06 -7.00 -17.69
CA PHE A 116 -13.51 -5.86 -16.96
C PHE A 116 -13.14 -4.75 -17.95
N ALA A 117 -13.64 -3.54 -17.71
CA ALA A 117 -13.44 -2.39 -18.59
C ALA A 117 -13.72 -2.68 -20.08
N GLY A 118 -14.78 -3.44 -20.36
CA GLY A 118 -15.19 -3.83 -21.72
C GLY A 118 -14.32 -4.90 -22.38
N GLN A 119 -13.46 -5.59 -21.64
CA GLN A 119 -12.61 -6.67 -22.16
C GLN A 119 -12.85 -7.98 -21.38
N PRO A 120 -12.78 -9.16 -22.04
CA PRO A 120 -12.79 -10.44 -21.35
C PRO A 120 -11.68 -10.51 -20.30
N SER A 121 -11.99 -11.03 -19.12
CA SER A 121 -11.04 -11.12 -18.02
C SER A 121 -11.31 -12.36 -17.18
N SER A 122 -10.24 -12.99 -16.73
CA SER A 122 -10.29 -14.12 -15.81
C SER A 122 -9.04 -14.11 -14.96
N LEU A 123 -9.16 -14.04 -13.64
CA LEU A 123 -8.01 -13.99 -12.75
C LEU A 123 -8.19 -14.99 -11.61
N THR A 124 -7.15 -15.74 -11.32
CA THR A 124 -7.07 -16.66 -10.19
C THR A 124 -5.97 -16.19 -9.26
N LEU A 125 -6.33 -16.00 -7.99
CA LEU A 125 -5.42 -15.70 -6.90
C LEU A 125 -5.42 -16.88 -5.92
N SER A 126 -4.24 -17.41 -5.63
CA SER A 126 -3.99 -18.39 -4.56
C SER A 126 -2.76 -17.95 -3.76
N PRO A 127 -2.41 -18.62 -2.64
CA PRO A 127 -1.20 -18.31 -1.89
C PRO A 127 0.09 -18.58 -2.67
N ASP A 128 -0.01 -19.34 -3.77
CA ASP A 128 1.13 -19.81 -4.55
C ASP A 128 1.28 -19.05 -5.87
N ALA A 129 0.19 -18.50 -6.42
CA ALA A 129 0.23 -17.84 -7.71
C ALA A 129 -0.91 -16.82 -7.91
N LEU A 130 -0.64 -15.84 -8.77
CA LEU A 130 -1.64 -15.00 -9.41
C LEU A 130 -1.52 -15.19 -10.93
N THR A 131 -2.57 -15.71 -11.55
CA THR A 131 -2.56 -16.07 -12.97
C THR A 131 -3.85 -15.64 -13.66
N GLY A 132 -3.76 -15.32 -14.95
CA GLY A 132 -4.91 -14.99 -15.78
C GLY A 132 -4.77 -13.64 -16.48
N SER A 133 -5.86 -12.94 -16.72
CA SER A 133 -5.90 -11.64 -17.38
C SER A 133 -6.91 -10.69 -16.74
N VAL A 134 -6.56 -9.41 -16.78
CA VAL A 134 -7.43 -8.28 -16.46
C VAL A 134 -7.32 -7.24 -17.56
N GLY A 135 -8.43 -6.94 -18.21
CA GLY A 135 -8.41 -6.05 -19.37
C GLY A 135 -7.50 -6.60 -20.48
N PRO A 136 -6.61 -5.78 -21.06
CA PRO A 136 -5.67 -6.22 -22.09
C PRO A 136 -4.43 -6.95 -21.52
N CYS A 137 -4.30 -7.06 -20.19
CA CYS A 137 -3.08 -7.51 -19.52
C CYS A 137 -3.22 -8.92 -18.97
N GLY A 138 -2.38 -9.83 -19.45
CA GLY A 138 -2.17 -11.17 -18.91
C GLY A 138 -1.05 -11.20 -17.87
N TYR A 139 -1.19 -12.07 -16.87
CA TYR A 139 -0.30 -12.22 -15.72
C TYR A 139 0.01 -13.70 -15.48
N ASN A 140 1.27 -13.97 -15.17
CA ASN A 140 1.72 -15.23 -14.61
C ASN A 140 2.75 -14.93 -13.52
N LEU A 141 2.27 -14.78 -12.29
CA LEU A 141 3.08 -14.43 -11.12
C LEU A 141 3.07 -15.59 -10.12
N ILE A 142 4.24 -15.97 -9.64
CA ILE A 142 4.42 -17.04 -8.66
C ILE A 142 4.91 -16.43 -7.35
N ILE A 143 4.44 -16.94 -6.22
CA ILE A 143 4.88 -16.47 -4.91
C ILE A 143 6.39 -16.72 -4.74
N GLU A 144 7.08 -15.73 -4.21
CA GLU A 144 8.50 -15.84 -3.89
C GLU A 144 8.73 -16.67 -2.62
N ARG A 145 9.98 -17.10 -2.42
CA ARG A 145 10.36 -17.95 -1.26
C ARG A 145 10.05 -17.30 0.09
N ASP A 146 9.95 -15.97 0.14
CA ASP A 146 9.64 -15.22 1.36
C ASP A 146 8.14 -15.24 1.72
N ARG A 147 7.27 -15.77 0.83
CA ARG A 147 5.82 -15.85 0.98
C ARG A 147 5.13 -14.49 1.20
N LYS A 148 5.72 -13.40 0.71
CA LYS A 148 5.19 -12.03 0.88
C LYS A 148 4.81 -11.34 -0.40
N HIS A 149 5.40 -11.77 -1.52
CA HIS A 149 5.17 -11.13 -2.80
C HIS A 149 5.25 -12.14 -3.93
N TYR A 150 4.60 -11.81 -5.04
CA TYR A 150 4.63 -12.57 -6.26
C TYR A 150 5.62 -11.94 -7.23
N ARG A 151 6.25 -12.77 -8.06
CA ARG A 151 7.10 -12.34 -9.16
C ARG A 151 6.81 -13.15 -10.42
N GLY A 152 6.91 -12.53 -11.59
CA GLY A 152 6.79 -13.25 -12.85
C GLY A 152 6.68 -12.34 -14.05
N THR A 153 5.72 -12.62 -14.92
CA THR A 153 5.56 -11.94 -16.20
C THR A 153 4.19 -11.26 -16.34
N ARG A 154 4.17 -10.18 -17.11
CA ARG A 154 2.98 -9.47 -17.59
C ARG A 154 3.06 -9.34 -19.09
N ALA A 155 1.93 -9.45 -19.77
CA ALA A 155 1.83 -9.17 -21.19
C ALA A 155 0.58 -8.33 -21.47
N CYS A 156 0.75 -7.10 -21.96
CA CYS A 156 -0.36 -6.22 -22.32
C CYS A 156 -0.30 -5.92 -23.81
N GLY A 157 -1.21 -6.53 -24.58
CA GLY A 157 -1.10 -6.53 -26.04
C GLY A 157 0.25 -7.10 -26.50
N ASP A 158 1.02 -6.31 -27.26
CA ASP A 158 2.34 -6.71 -27.78
C ASP A 158 3.50 -6.48 -26.80
N GLN A 159 3.25 -5.78 -25.69
CA GLN A 159 4.28 -5.51 -24.69
C GLN A 159 4.40 -6.68 -23.72
N ARG A 160 5.59 -7.29 -23.66
CA ARG A 160 5.92 -8.34 -22.69
C ARG A 160 6.94 -7.82 -21.69
N GLU A 161 6.57 -7.90 -20.43
CA GLU A 161 7.39 -7.49 -19.30
C GLU A 161 7.75 -8.72 -18.45
N ASN A 162 9.03 -8.85 -18.15
CA ASN A 162 9.54 -9.78 -17.15
C ASN A 162 9.78 -9.02 -15.84
N ASP A 163 10.05 -9.76 -14.77
CA ASP A 163 10.37 -9.21 -13.45
C ASP A 163 9.25 -8.35 -12.83
N VAL A 164 8.01 -8.71 -13.15
CA VAL A 164 6.82 -8.05 -12.59
C VAL A 164 6.66 -8.50 -11.15
N PHE A 165 6.55 -7.55 -10.24
CA PHE A 165 6.43 -7.75 -8.80
C PHE A 165 5.05 -7.30 -8.32
N LEU A 166 4.42 -8.10 -7.47
CA LEU A 166 3.17 -7.75 -6.81
C LEU A 166 3.26 -8.08 -5.32
N ALA A 167 3.03 -7.09 -4.46
CA ALA A 167 2.83 -7.28 -3.03
C ALA A 167 1.39 -6.94 -2.65
N ILE A 168 0.72 -7.87 -1.96
CA ILE A 168 -0.66 -7.71 -1.46
C ILE A 168 -0.56 -7.63 0.06
N PRO A 169 -0.94 -6.50 0.70
CA PRO A 169 -0.82 -6.35 2.14
C PRO A 169 -1.98 -7.06 2.85
N LYS A 170 -1.75 -7.49 4.09
CA LYS A 170 -2.75 -8.22 4.91
C LYS A 170 -4.13 -7.57 4.97
N PRO A 171 -4.29 -6.24 5.10
CA PRO A 171 -5.63 -5.64 5.08
C PRO A 171 -6.39 -5.95 3.79
N LEU A 172 -5.73 -5.91 2.63
CA LEU A 172 -6.35 -6.28 1.36
C LEU A 172 -6.61 -7.79 1.24
N GLU A 173 -5.78 -8.63 1.87
CA GLU A 173 -6.04 -10.07 1.99
C GLU A 173 -7.24 -10.38 2.89
N GLN A 174 -7.60 -9.50 3.82
CA GLN A 174 -8.71 -9.70 4.77
C GLN A 174 -10.05 -9.17 4.26
N GLU A 175 -10.03 -8.41 3.16
CA GLU A 175 -11.25 -7.98 2.47
C GLU A 175 -12.08 -9.16 1.96
N SER A 176 -13.36 -8.89 1.71
CA SER A 176 -14.22 -9.83 0.99
C SER A 176 -13.58 -10.24 -0.35
N ALA A 177 -13.85 -11.47 -0.80
CA ALA A 177 -13.34 -11.96 -2.08
C ALA A 177 -13.62 -10.96 -3.22
N SER A 178 -14.83 -10.41 -3.29
CA SER A 178 -15.21 -9.40 -4.28
C SER A 178 -14.44 -8.08 -4.12
N GLY A 179 -14.26 -7.57 -2.89
CA GLY A 179 -13.47 -6.36 -2.63
C GLY A 179 -12.01 -6.52 -3.04
N ARG A 180 -11.38 -7.62 -2.62
CA ARG A 180 -10.00 -7.99 -2.98
C ARG A 180 -9.83 -8.10 -4.50
N MET A 181 -10.71 -8.83 -5.17
CA MET A 181 -10.62 -9.01 -6.64
C MET A 181 -10.92 -7.72 -7.40
N ALA A 182 -11.84 -6.87 -6.93
CA ALA A 182 -12.11 -5.57 -7.54
C ALA A 182 -10.88 -4.65 -7.47
N ALA A 183 -10.27 -4.53 -6.28
CA ALA A 183 -9.08 -3.69 -6.09
C ALA A 183 -7.88 -4.18 -6.91
N LEU A 184 -7.63 -5.50 -6.91
CA LEU A 184 -6.58 -6.10 -7.74
C LEU A 184 -6.87 -5.92 -9.23
N SER A 185 -8.11 -6.06 -9.68
CA SER A 185 -8.46 -5.82 -11.08
C SER A 185 -8.15 -4.39 -11.51
N VAL A 186 -8.51 -3.41 -10.68
CA VAL A 186 -8.18 -2.02 -10.97
C VAL A 186 -6.67 -1.83 -11.06
N LEU A 187 -5.89 -2.29 -10.08
CA LEU A 187 -4.42 -2.17 -10.08
C LEU A 187 -3.75 -2.89 -11.26
N LEU A 188 -4.17 -4.11 -11.56
CA LEU A 188 -3.63 -4.94 -12.65
C LEU A 188 -4.13 -4.49 -14.04
N SER A 189 -5.08 -3.55 -14.09
CA SER A 189 -5.47 -2.89 -15.34
C SER A 189 -4.65 -1.63 -15.64
N GLN A 190 -3.58 -1.38 -14.88
CA GLN A 190 -2.61 -0.34 -15.18
C GLN A 190 -2.18 -0.47 -16.65
N PRO A 191 -2.13 0.63 -17.43
CA PRO A 191 -1.80 0.59 -18.85
C PRO A 191 -0.41 0.08 -19.22
#